data_AF-A0A7Y0SKW5-F1
#
_entry.id   AF-A0A7Y0SKW5-F1
#
_cell.length_a   1.000
_cell.length_b   1.000
_cell.length_c   1.000
_cell.angle_alpha   90.00
_cell.angle_beta   90.00
_cell.angle_gamma   90.00
#
_symmetry.space_group_name_H-M   'P 1'
#
loop_
_entity.id
_entity.type
_entity.pdbx_description
1 polymer ?
#
loop_
_entity_poly.entity_id
_entity_poly.type
_entity_poly.pdbx_seq_one_letter_code
_entity_poly.pdbx_strand_id
1 'polypeptide(L)'
;EYRKTQQLSGLRQPLTLRKTPEEEKKHQRFIEVRIETKSAFELAGYHEPIHGLFSATPDFQSKVPSLWSRLYSSENLNNSESSYFGVIDVTQAYSNNQQLEYWAGYECGPTANASRSTNSSNSGLDLLAVPEQTYAVIT
;
A
#
# COMPACT_ATOMS: atom_id res chain seq x y z
N GLU A 1 -10.28 -24.27 30.93
CA GLU A 1 -10.76 -23.58 29.72
C GLU A 1 -10.76 -22.06 29.90
N TYR A 2 -9.60 -21.40 29.90
CA TYR A 2 -9.47 -19.93 30.09
C TYR A 2 -8.86 -19.23 28.86
N ARG A 3 -8.48 -19.98 27.82
CA ARG A 3 -7.88 -19.46 26.58
C ARG A 3 -8.88 -19.05 25.49
N LYS A 4 -10.20 -19.14 25.74
CA LYS A 4 -11.23 -18.94 24.70
C LYS A 4 -12.02 -17.63 24.78
N THR A 5 -11.72 -16.75 25.74
CA THR A 5 -12.38 -15.45 25.89
C THR A 5 -11.33 -14.38 26.09
N GLN A 6 -10.94 -13.69 25.01
CA GLN A 6 -10.14 -12.46 25.04
C GLN A 6 -10.94 -11.31 25.67
N GLN A 7 -11.26 -11.40 26.95
CA GLN A 7 -11.84 -10.31 27.72
C GLN A 7 -10.86 -9.91 28.82
N LEU A 8 -10.09 -8.85 28.57
CA LEU A 8 -9.30 -8.19 29.58
C LEU A 8 -10.18 -7.15 30.30
N SER A 9 -11.02 -7.59 31.24
CA SER A 9 -11.70 -6.67 32.15
C SER A 9 -11.06 -6.72 33.52
N GLY A 10 -10.52 -5.59 34.00
CA GLY A 10 -10.25 -5.39 35.42
C GLY A 10 -8.82 -5.01 35.86
N LEU A 11 -7.97 -4.42 35.02
CA LEU A 11 -6.78 -3.71 35.53
C LEU A 11 -7.08 -2.22 35.71
N ARG A 12 -7.27 -1.81 36.97
CA ARG A 12 -7.26 -0.40 37.39
C ARG A 12 -6.06 -0.15 38.28
N GLN A 13 -4.99 0.43 37.72
CA GLN A 13 -4.07 1.24 38.50
C GLN A 13 -3.42 2.29 37.59
N PRO A 14 -3.57 3.60 37.86
CA PRO A 14 -2.85 4.62 37.11
C PRO A 14 -1.40 4.67 37.62
N LEU A 15 -0.44 4.30 36.78
CA LEU A 15 0.97 4.55 37.04
C LEU A 15 1.27 5.98 36.58
N THR A 16 1.21 6.92 37.50
CA THR A 16 1.59 8.32 37.26
C THR A 16 3.10 8.38 37.06
N LEU A 17 3.54 8.50 35.81
CA LEU A 17 4.93 8.77 35.45
C LEU A 17 5.33 10.16 35.97
N ARG A 18 6.30 10.22 36.87
CA ARG A 18 6.96 11.47 37.26
C ARG A 18 7.73 11.99 36.04
N LYS A 19 7.29 13.11 35.48
CA LYS A 19 8.00 13.82 34.40
C LYS A 19 9.28 14.44 34.95
N THR A 20 10.44 14.07 34.42
CA THR A 20 11.68 14.84 34.54
C THR A 20 11.78 15.83 33.36
N PRO A 21 12.35 17.03 33.54
CA PRO A 21 12.34 18.09 32.52
C PRO A 21 13.20 17.82 31.28
N GLU A 22 13.88 16.67 31.19
CA GLU A 22 14.79 16.33 30.08
C GLU A 22 14.14 15.46 28.98
N GLU A 23 12.96 14.89 29.20
CA GLU A 23 12.33 13.99 28.21
C GLU A 23 11.68 14.72 27.02
N GLU A 24 11.44 16.04 27.10
CA GLU A 24 10.77 16.79 26.04
C GLU A 24 11.64 16.98 24.77
N LYS A 25 12.97 16.85 24.86
CA LYS A 25 13.88 17.07 23.72
C LYS A 25 14.20 15.81 22.90
N LYS A 26 13.66 14.66 23.27
CA LYS A 26 13.92 13.37 22.60
C LYS A 26 12.61 12.66 22.22
N HIS A 27 11.67 13.40 21.65
CA HIS A 27 10.67 12.80 20.78
C HIS A 27 11.36 12.33 19.49
N GLN A 28 12.20 11.30 19.62
CA GLN A 28 12.50 10.41 18.51
C GLN A 28 11.12 9.95 18.04
N ARG A 29 10.72 10.36 16.83
CA ARG A 29 9.46 9.94 16.21
C ARG A 29 9.49 8.42 16.16
N PHE A 30 8.85 7.78 17.14
CA PHE A 30 8.62 6.35 17.09
C PHE A 30 7.69 6.11 15.92
N ILE A 31 8.10 5.22 15.03
CA ILE A 31 7.27 4.76 13.93
C ILE A 31 6.22 3.84 14.55
N GLU A 32 4.95 4.23 14.48
CA GLU A 32 3.86 3.39 14.98
C GLU A 32 3.60 2.28 13.96
N VAL A 33 3.72 1.03 14.41
CA VAL A 33 3.44 -0.16 13.59
C VAL A 33 2.18 -0.82 14.10
N ARG A 34 1.17 -0.93 13.25
CA ARG A 34 -0.12 -1.57 13.57
C ARG A 34 -0.36 -2.74 12.63
N ILE A 35 -1.06 -3.76 13.13
CA ILE A 35 -1.49 -4.91 12.32
C ILE A 35 -2.94 -4.66 11.91
N GLU A 36 -3.18 -4.46 10.62
CA GLU A 36 -4.51 -4.22 10.07
C GLU A 36 -4.82 -5.23 8.96
N THR A 37 -6.08 -5.63 8.86
CA THR A 37 -6.56 -6.50 7.77
C THR A 37 -7.35 -5.65 6.79
N LYS A 38 -6.97 -5.65 5.52
CA LYS A 38 -7.72 -5.00 4.44
C LYS A 38 -8.43 -6.08 3.64
N SER A 39 -9.74 -5.87 3.42
CA SER A 39 -10.56 -6.72 2.55
C SER A 39 -10.02 -6.74 1.13
N ALA A 40 -10.36 -7.79 0.39
CA ALA A 40 -10.01 -7.89 -1.02
C ALA A 40 -10.57 -6.70 -1.81
N PHE A 41 -9.80 -6.19 -2.77
CA PHE A 41 -10.19 -5.07 -3.61
C PHE A 41 -9.58 -5.19 -5.02
N GLU A 42 -10.15 -4.46 -5.98
CA GLU A 42 -9.61 -4.35 -7.33
C GLU A 42 -8.94 -2.99 -7.51
N LEU A 43 -7.74 -3.00 -8.09
CA LEU A 43 -6.97 -1.82 -8.43
C LEU A 43 -7.01 -1.63 -9.94
N ALA A 44 -7.46 -0.47 -10.41
CA ALA A 44 -7.30 -0.07 -11.81
C ALA A 44 -6.11 0.89 -11.94
N GLY A 45 -5.17 0.59 -12.82
CA GLY A 45 -3.94 1.36 -12.89
C GLY A 45 -3.07 1.04 -14.10
N TYR A 46 -1.96 1.74 -14.18
CA TYR A 46 -0.85 1.34 -15.05
C TYR A 46 0.16 0.55 -14.22
N HIS A 47 0.83 -0.39 -14.87
CA HIS A 47 1.89 -1.15 -14.26
C HIS A 47 3.13 -1.18 -15.14
N GLU A 48 4.29 -1.10 -14.51
CA GLU A 48 5.57 -1.26 -15.18
C GLU A 48 6.56 -1.96 -14.25
N PRO A 49 7.47 -2.77 -14.82
CA PRO A 49 8.47 -3.41 -14.01
C PRO A 49 9.59 -2.44 -13.65
N ILE A 50 9.94 -2.42 -12.37
CA ILE A 50 10.98 -1.57 -11.76
C ILE A 50 12.11 -2.42 -11.20
N HIS A 51 13.29 -1.84 -11.08
CA HIS A 51 14.41 -2.42 -10.36
C HIS A 51 14.36 -1.97 -8.91
N GLY A 52 14.45 -2.93 -7.99
CA GLY A 52 14.40 -2.66 -6.55
C GLY A 52 15.53 -1.77 -6.04
N LEU A 53 15.38 -1.25 -4.83
CA LEU A 53 16.33 -0.33 -4.18
C LEU A 53 17.78 -0.87 -4.10
N PHE A 54 17.92 -2.20 -4.03
CA PHE A 54 19.21 -2.89 -3.92
C PHE A 54 19.70 -3.47 -5.25
N SER A 55 19.06 -3.11 -6.38
CA SER A 55 19.53 -3.51 -7.71
C SER A 55 20.78 -2.73 -8.10
N ALA A 56 21.57 -3.27 -9.02
CA ALA A 56 22.71 -2.58 -9.61
C ALA A 56 22.31 -1.34 -10.43
N THR A 57 21.06 -1.32 -10.93
CA THR A 57 20.52 -0.22 -11.75
C THR A 57 19.13 0.19 -11.23
N PRO A 58 19.04 0.83 -10.04
CA PRO A 58 17.75 1.22 -9.47
C PRO A 58 17.12 2.32 -10.34
N ASP A 59 15.88 2.11 -10.77
CA ASP A 59 15.13 3.05 -11.62
C ASP A 59 13.81 3.50 -10.99
N PHE A 60 13.55 3.10 -9.73
CA PHE A 60 12.36 3.47 -8.97
C PHE A 60 12.10 5.00 -8.97
N GLN A 61 13.16 5.79 -8.77
CA GLN A 61 13.06 7.25 -8.65
C GLN A 61 12.60 7.94 -9.94
N SER A 62 12.77 7.31 -11.11
CA SER A 62 12.31 7.85 -12.40
C SER A 62 11.02 7.19 -12.87
N LYS A 63 10.91 5.86 -12.76
CA LYS A 63 9.75 5.11 -13.27
C LYS A 63 8.47 5.40 -12.49
N VAL A 64 8.53 5.39 -11.16
CA VAL A 64 7.33 5.58 -10.34
C VAL A 64 6.69 6.95 -10.57
N PRO A 65 7.41 8.08 -10.50
CA PRO A 65 6.81 9.39 -10.81
C PRO A 65 6.29 9.49 -12.24
N SER A 66 6.95 8.85 -13.21
CA SER A 66 6.50 8.84 -14.61
C SER A 66 5.18 8.08 -14.78
N LEU A 67 5.05 6.94 -14.09
CA LEU A 67 3.84 6.12 -14.10
C LEU A 67 2.65 6.85 -13.47
N TRP A 68 2.87 7.51 -12.32
CA TRP A 68 1.86 8.36 -11.70
C TRP A 68 1.47 9.54 -12.59
N SER A 69 2.46 10.19 -13.22
CA SER A 69 2.19 11.28 -14.17
C SER A 69 1.33 10.83 -15.35
N ARG A 70 1.56 9.61 -15.85
CA ARG A 70 0.72 8.98 -16.88
C ARG A 70 -0.71 8.75 -16.40
N LEU A 71 -0.88 8.23 -15.18
CA LEU A 71 -2.19 8.05 -14.55
C LEU A 71 -2.96 9.37 -14.47
N TYR A 72 -2.37 10.39 -13.86
CA TYR A 72 -2.99 11.71 -13.70
C TYR A 72 -3.27 12.44 -15.01
N SER A 73 -2.49 12.16 -16.07
CA SER A 73 -2.73 12.75 -17.39
C SER A 73 -3.85 12.04 -18.16
N SER A 74 -4.04 10.74 -17.93
CA SER A 74 -5.07 9.95 -18.58
C SER A 74 -6.44 10.04 -17.91
N GLU A 75 -6.43 10.27 -16.60
CA GLU A 75 -7.64 10.47 -15.82
C GLU A 75 -7.99 11.96 -15.82
N ASN A 76 -9.16 12.29 -16.38
CA ASN A 76 -9.72 13.62 -16.11
C ASN A 76 -9.94 13.68 -14.60
N LEU A 77 -9.13 14.47 -13.89
CA LEU A 77 -9.00 14.67 -12.43
C LEU A 77 -10.31 15.00 -11.66
N ASN A 78 -11.47 14.76 -12.26
CA ASN A 78 -12.80 14.99 -11.71
C ASN A 78 -13.19 13.97 -10.62
N ASN A 79 -12.41 12.92 -10.40
CA ASN A 79 -12.71 11.89 -9.41
C ASN A 79 -11.96 12.13 -8.08
N SER A 80 -12.26 13.27 -7.44
CA SER A 80 -11.64 13.72 -6.18
C SER A 80 -11.81 12.75 -4.99
N GLU A 81 -12.64 11.71 -5.13
CA GLU A 81 -12.92 10.74 -4.05
C GLU A 81 -12.15 9.42 -4.19
N SER A 82 -11.36 9.23 -5.26
CA SER A 82 -10.65 7.98 -5.49
C SER A 82 -9.40 7.87 -4.59
N SER A 83 -9.31 6.78 -3.84
CA SER A 83 -8.10 6.46 -3.07
C SER A 83 -7.05 5.88 -4.00
N TYR A 84 -5.94 6.60 -4.16
CA TYR A 84 -4.80 6.17 -4.97
C TYR A 84 -3.91 5.20 -4.19
N PHE A 85 -3.47 4.14 -4.86
CA PHE A 85 -2.60 3.11 -4.31
C PHE A 85 -1.40 2.86 -5.21
N GLY A 86 -0.23 2.75 -4.58
CA GLY A 86 0.95 2.17 -5.18
C GLY A 86 1.09 0.73 -4.69
N VAL A 87 1.06 -0.25 -5.60
CA VAL A 87 1.21 -1.67 -5.24
C VAL A 87 2.51 -2.21 -5.83
N ILE A 88 3.27 -2.94 -5.02
CA ILE A 88 4.50 -3.61 -5.46
C ILE A 88 4.24 -5.11 -5.40
N ASP A 89 4.22 -5.77 -6.55
CA ASP A 89 4.15 -7.23 -6.60
C ASP A 89 5.54 -7.81 -6.34
N VAL A 90 5.67 -8.45 -5.19
CA VAL A 90 6.91 -9.11 -4.74
C VAL A 90 6.91 -10.61 -4.97
N THR A 91 5.84 -11.19 -5.53
CA THR A 91 5.70 -12.65 -5.71
C THR A 91 6.79 -13.24 -6.61
N GLN A 92 7.27 -12.47 -7.60
CA GLN A 92 8.29 -12.89 -8.56
C GLN A 92 9.69 -12.29 -8.30
N ALA A 93 9.86 -11.54 -7.20
CA ALA A 93 11.08 -10.78 -6.91
C ALA A 93 12.38 -11.60 -6.97
N TYR A 94 12.31 -12.88 -6.57
CA TYR A 94 13.45 -13.78 -6.52
C TYR A 94 13.76 -14.47 -7.85
N SER A 95 12.81 -14.52 -8.77
CA SER A 95 12.95 -15.25 -10.04
C SER A 95 13.38 -14.35 -11.20
N ASN A 96 13.07 -13.06 -11.13
CA ASN A 96 13.22 -12.14 -12.25
C ASN A 96 14.29 -11.07 -12.02
N ASN A 97 15.54 -11.46 -11.72
CA ASN A 97 16.69 -10.53 -11.63
C ASN A 97 16.45 -9.27 -10.76
N GLN A 98 15.72 -9.39 -9.64
CA GLN A 98 15.34 -8.26 -8.75
C GLN A 98 14.42 -7.21 -9.40
N GLN A 99 13.76 -7.57 -10.49
CA GLN A 99 12.70 -6.80 -11.12
C GLN A 99 11.38 -7.06 -10.38
N LEU A 100 10.73 -5.98 -9.97
CA LEU A 100 9.47 -5.97 -9.23
C LEU A 100 8.42 -5.30 -10.10
N GLU A 101 7.20 -5.81 -10.11
CA GLU A 101 6.12 -5.12 -10.82
C GLU A 101 5.58 -4.00 -9.92
N TYR A 102 5.57 -2.77 -10.43
CA TYR A 102 4.99 -1.64 -9.72
C TYR A 102 3.70 -1.20 -10.41
N TRP A 103 2.65 -1.03 -9.62
CA TRP A 103 1.35 -0.56 -10.05
C TRP A 103 1.07 0.82 -9.46
N ALA A 104 0.67 1.77 -10.31
CA ALA A 104 0.09 3.04 -9.90
C ALA A 104 -1.38 3.05 -10.34
N GLY A 105 -2.29 3.14 -9.38
CA GLY A 105 -3.71 3.07 -9.67
C GLY A 105 -4.59 3.58 -8.54
N TYR A 106 -5.88 3.31 -8.66
CA TYR A 106 -6.87 3.60 -7.64
C TYR A 106 -7.78 2.40 -7.40
N GLU A 107 -8.33 2.32 -6.20
CA GLU A 107 -9.28 1.26 -5.83
C GLU A 107 -10.59 1.47 -6.59
N CYS A 108 -10.97 0.47 -7.39
CA CYS A 108 -12.25 0.39 -8.05
C CYS A 108 -13.25 -0.34 -7.15
N GLY A 109 -14.36 0.31 -6.84
CA GLY A 109 -15.47 -0.36 -6.17
C GLY A 109 -16.07 -1.46 -7.06
N PRO A 110 -16.76 -2.46 -6.48
CA PRO A 110 -17.36 -3.59 -7.20
C PRO A 110 -18.45 -3.20 -8.22
N THR A 111 -18.82 -1.92 -8.30
CA THR A 111 -19.81 -1.36 -9.23
C THR A 111 -19.18 -0.59 -10.39
N ALA A 112 -17.86 -0.45 -10.43
CA ALA A 112 -17.17 0.14 -11.56
C ALA A 112 -17.21 -0.88 -12.71
N ASN A 113 -18.18 -0.71 -13.61
CA ASN A 113 -18.20 -1.33 -14.92
C ASN A 113 -17.03 -0.79 -15.78
N ALA A 114 -15.80 -0.90 -15.31
CA ALA A 114 -14.62 -0.77 -16.14
C ALA A 114 -14.57 -2.05 -16.97
N SER A 115 -14.94 -1.91 -18.25
CA SER A 115 -14.92 -2.97 -19.25
C SER A 115 -13.71 -3.87 -19.05
N ARG A 116 -13.94 -5.11 -18.59
CA ARG A 116 -12.91 -6.15 -18.45
C ARG A 116 -12.28 -6.39 -19.82
N SER A 117 -11.22 -5.66 -20.14
CA SER A 117 -10.40 -5.96 -21.30
C SER A 117 -9.22 -6.81 -20.84
N THR A 118 -9.45 -8.12 -20.76
CA THR A 118 -8.38 -9.12 -20.54
C THR A 118 -7.48 -9.31 -21.78
N ASN A 119 -7.45 -8.35 -22.71
CA ASN A 119 -6.74 -8.48 -23.96
C ASN A 119 -5.89 -7.22 -24.23
N SER A 120 -4.60 -7.34 -23.89
CA SER A 120 -3.45 -6.89 -24.69
C SER A 120 -3.74 -5.90 -25.82
N SER A 121 -3.91 -4.61 -25.50
CA SER A 121 -3.90 -3.48 -26.47
C SER A 121 -3.88 -2.10 -25.78
N ASN A 122 -2.74 -1.74 -25.19
CA ASN A 122 -2.09 -0.42 -25.13
C ASN A 122 -2.90 0.92 -25.11
N SER A 123 -4.10 1.01 -24.51
CA SER A 123 -4.79 2.31 -24.29
C SER A 123 -5.80 2.32 -23.13
N GLY A 124 -5.73 1.35 -22.21
CA GLY A 124 -6.62 1.27 -21.05
C GLY A 124 -5.86 1.05 -19.75
N LEU A 125 -6.56 1.25 -18.62
CA LEU A 125 -6.09 0.85 -17.30
C LEU A 125 -6.19 -0.67 -17.18
N ASP A 126 -5.15 -1.29 -16.63
CA ASP A 126 -5.14 -2.70 -16.29
C ASP A 126 -5.71 -2.91 -14.89
N LEU A 127 -6.20 -4.12 -14.62
CA LEU A 127 -6.84 -4.47 -13.36
C LEU A 127 -5.97 -5.48 -12.57
N LEU A 128 -5.72 -5.16 -11.31
CA LEU A 128 -5.06 -6.04 -10.35
C LEU A 128 -6.03 -6.39 -9.22
N ALA A 129 -6.29 -7.68 -9.05
CA ALA A 129 -7.06 -8.19 -7.91
C ALA A 129 -6.12 -8.36 -6.71
N VAL A 130 -6.33 -7.56 -5.66
CA VAL A 130 -5.59 -7.66 -4.40
C VAL A 130 -6.43 -8.47 -3.41
N PRO A 131 -5.97 -9.64 -2.96
CA PRO A 131 -6.72 -10.48 -2.04
C PRO A 131 -6.82 -9.86 -0.65
N GLU A 132 -7.77 -10.34 0.14
CA GLU A 132 -7.83 -9.99 1.56
C GLU A 132 -6.54 -10.44 2.25
N GLN A 133 -5.89 -9.51 2.95
CA GLN A 133 -4.62 -9.78 3.58
C GLN A 133 -4.40 -8.90 4.81
N THR A 134 -3.62 -9.43 5.75
CA THR A 134 -3.17 -8.72 6.95
C THR A 134 -1.81 -8.06 6.69
N TYR A 135 -1.74 -6.76 6.92
CA TYR A 135 -0.57 -5.93 6.69
C TYR A 135 -0.03 -5.35 8.00
N ALA A 136 1.30 -5.15 8.03
CA ALA A 136 1.92 -4.23 8.98
C ALA A 136 1.82 -2.82 8.39
N VAL A 137 0.95 -1.99 8.96
CA VAL A 137 0.76 -0.60 8.57
C VAL A 137 1.68 0.28 9.39
N ILE A 138 2.35 1.19 8.69
CA ILE A 138 3.30 2.14 9.25
C ILE A 138 2.77 3.55 8.97
N THR A 139 2.66 4.39 10.00
CA THR A 139 2.18 5.78 9.92
C THR A 139 3.11 6.76 10.61
#